data_AF-A0A8I2CXZ0-F1
#
_entry.id   AF-A0A8I2CXZ0-F1
#
_cell.length_a   1.000
_cell.length_b   1.000
_cell.length_c   1.000
_cell.angle_alpha   90.00
_cell.angle_beta   90.00
_cell.angle_gamma   90.00
#
_symmetry.space_group_name_H-M   'P 1'
#
loop_
_entity.id
_entity.type
_entity.pdbx_description
1 polymer ?
#
loop_
_entity_poly.entity_id
_entity_poly.type
_entity_poly.pdbx_seq_one_letter_code
_entity_poly.pdbx_strand_id
1 'polypeptide(L)'
;MPVADNLLDQTFTVCGPNRTWVSDITYISTDEGWFYSVAHMNLFNSEIVSYALGSRITRDPIITSLLMAEKKKPTCARSHQSF
;
A
#
# COMPACT_ATOMS: atom_id res chain seq x y z
N MET A 1 -7.79 25.43 -3.93
CA MET A 1 -6.55 24.67 -3.60
C MET A 1 -5.85 24.32 -4.91
N PRO A 2 -4.51 24.36 -4.99
CA PRO A 2 -3.78 23.91 -6.17
C PRO A 2 -3.92 22.40 -6.36
N VAL A 3 -3.80 21.94 -7.62
CA VAL A 3 -3.74 20.51 -7.96
C VAL A 3 -2.37 19.98 -7.56
N ALA A 4 -2.32 18.81 -6.92
CA ALA A 4 -1.07 18.15 -6.59
C ALA A 4 -0.41 17.57 -7.84
N ASP A 5 0.93 17.58 -7.89
CA ASP A 5 1.67 17.03 -9.02
C ASP A 5 1.49 15.50 -9.15
N ASN A 6 1.34 15.01 -10.38
CA ASN A 6 1.31 13.58 -10.66
C ASN A 6 2.75 13.02 -10.67
N LEU A 7 3.24 12.64 -9.49
CA LEU A 7 4.60 12.11 -9.33
C LEU A 7 4.82 10.74 -9.97
N LEU A 8 3.75 9.96 -10.17
CA LEU A 8 3.85 8.61 -10.74
C LEU A 8 3.88 8.63 -12.26
N ASP A 9 3.11 9.53 -12.86
CA ASP A 9 2.96 9.69 -14.32
C ASP A 9 2.72 8.35 -15.06
N GLN A 10 1.89 7.48 -14.46
CA GLN A 10 1.59 6.13 -14.96
C GLN A 10 2.83 5.26 -15.22
N THR A 11 3.98 5.59 -14.64
CA THR A 11 5.21 4.80 -14.73
C THR A 11 5.15 3.67 -13.70
N PHE A 12 4.67 2.50 -14.14
CA PHE A 12 4.55 1.32 -13.28
C PHE A 12 5.82 0.45 -13.23
N THR A 13 6.82 0.74 -14.05
CA THR A 13 8.15 0.11 -13.97
C THR A 13 9.00 0.86 -12.95
N VAL A 14 9.43 0.15 -11.90
CA VAL A 14 10.14 0.74 -10.76
C VAL A 14 11.49 0.04 -10.57
N CYS A 15 12.55 0.79 -10.32
CA CYS A 15 13.92 0.23 -10.25
C CYS A 15 14.31 -0.36 -8.88
N GLY A 16 13.37 -0.51 -7.94
CA GLY A 16 13.66 -1.08 -6.62
C GLY A 16 12.46 -1.19 -5.68
N PRO A 17 12.56 -2.04 -4.64
CA PRO A 17 11.45 -2.32 -3.72
C PRO A 17 11.08 -1.09 -2.88
N ASN A 18 9.81 -1.01 -2.48
CA ASN A 18 9.28 0.01 -1.58
C ASN A 18 9.47 1.48 -2.03
N ARG A 19 9.65 1.70 -3.34
CA ARG A 19 9.74 3.03 -3.95
C ARG A 19 8.37 3.59 -4.32
N THR A 20 7.51 2.74 -4.89
CA THR A 20 6.14 3.08 -5.26
C THR A 20 5.23 1.94 -4.88
N TRP A 21 4.09 2.28 -4.27
CA TRP A 21 3.03 1.33 -3.97
C TRP A 21 1.78 1.70 -4.75
N VAL A 22 1.01 0.68 -5.11
CA VAL A 22 -0.38 0.84 -5.57
C VAL A 22 -1.32 0.31 -4.52
N SER A 23 -2.50 0.90 -4.45
CA SER A 23 -3.58 0.40 -3.60
C SER A 23 -4.83 0.15 -4.41
N ASP A 24 -5.60 -0.82 -3.95
CA ASP A 24 -6.92 -1.13 -4.50
C ASP A 24 -7.91 -1.39 -3.35
N ILE A 25 -9.19 -1.18 -3.64
CA ILE A 25 -10.29 -1.55 -2.77
C ILE A 25 -11.19 -2.53 -3.51
N THR A 26 -11.26 -3.75 -2.99
CA THR A 26 -12.09 -4.82 -3.55
C THR A 26 -13.19 -5.23 -2.57
N TYR A 27 -14.33 -5.65 -3.10
CA TYR A 27 -15.50 -6.12 -2.36
C TYR A 27 -15.51 -7.65 -2.34
N ILE A 28 -15.67 -8.22 -1.15
CA ILE A 28 -15.72 -9.66 -0.92
C ILE A 28 -17.11 -9.99 -0.37
N SER A 29 -17.86 -10.81 -1.11
CA SER A 29 -19.15 -11.35 -0.65
C SER A 29 -18.92 -12.51 0.31
N THR A 30 -19.65 -12.51 1.43
CA THR A 30 -19.71 -13.63 2.38
C THR A 30 -21.17 -13.92 2.74
N ASP A 31 -21.42 -15.01 3.45
CA ASP A 31 -22.77 -15.37 3.93
C ASP A 31 -23.32 -14.38 4.96
N GLU A 32 -22.45 -13.58 5.58
CA GLU A 32 -22.79 -12.56 6.58
C GLU A 32 -22.94 -11.15 5.97
N GLY A 33 -22.66 -11.00 4.66
CA GLY A 33 -22.75 -9.73 3.94
C GLY A 33 -21.48 -9.39 3.16
N TRP A 34 -21.20 -8.09 3.01
CA TRP A 34 -20.07 -7.61 2.22
C TRP A 34 -18.93 -7.11 3.12
N PHE A 35 -17.71 -7.56 2.82
CA PHE A 35 -16.48 -6.99 3.34
C PHE A 35 -15.74 -6.21 2.26
N TYR A 36 -15.08 -5.14 2.69
CA TYR A 36 -14.30 -4.24 1.85
C TYR A 36 -12.85 -4.45 2.24
N SER A 37 -12.06 -4.98 1.30
CA SER A 37 -10.63 -5.22 1.48
C SER A 37 -9.84 -4.11 0.81
N VAL A 38 -8.90 -3.55 1.55
CA VAL A 38 -7.90 -2.60 1.03
C VAL A 38 -6.55 -3.27 1.09
N ALA A 39 -5.82 -3.28 -0.01
CA ALA A 39 -4.45 -3.80 -0.06
C ALA A 39 -3.49 -2.75 -0.61
N HIS A 40 -2.26 -2.73 -0.07
CA HIS A 40 -1.15 -1.96 -0.61
C HIS A 40 -0.09 -2.92 -1.15
N MET A 41 0.21 -2.80 -2.44
CA MET A 41 1.14 -3.68 -3.16
C MET A 41 2.38 -2.90 -3.59
N ASN A 42 3.55 -3.51 -3.41
CA ASN A 42 4.82 -3.01 -3.91
C ASN A 42 4.94 -3.24 -5.42
N LEU A 43 5.06 -2.17 -6.21
CA LEU A 43 5.12 -2.26 -7.67
C LEU A 43 6.36 -2.98 -8.20
N PHE A 44 7.44 -3.05 -7.42
CA PHE A 44 8.68 -3.68 -7.88
C PHE A 44 8.56 -5.20 -8.03
N ASN A 45 7.87 -5.84 -7.09
CA ASN A 45 7.85 -7.30 -6.94
C ASN A 45 6.44 -7.87 -6.77
N SER A 46 5.40 -7.05 -6.92
CA SER A 46 3.99 -7.40 -6.72
C SER A 46 3.66 -7.99 -5.34
N GLU A 47 4.49 -7.69 -4.32
CA GLU A 47 4.28 -8.16 -2.96
C GLU A 47 3.22 -7.31 -2.26
N ILE A 48 2.26 -7.95 -1.57
CA ILE A 48 1.30 -7.25 -0.71
C ILE A 48 2.01 -6.86 0.60
N VAL A 49 2.24 -5.56 0.78
CA VAL A 49 2.91 -5.02 1.97
C VAL A 49 1.97 -5.04 3.18
N SER A 50 0.71 -4.68 2.97
CA SER A 50 -0.32 -4.70 3.99
C SER A 50 -1.72 -4.79 3.39
N TYR A 51 -2.68 -5.14 4.23
CA TYR A 51 -4.10 -5.07 3.92
C TYR A 51 -4.91 -4.75 5.18
N ALA A 52 -6.16 -4.33 5.00
CA ALA A 52 -7.14 -4.19 6.06
C ALA A 52 -8.54 -4.50 5.53
N LEU A 53 -9.43 -4.94 6.43
CA LEU A 53 -10.83 -5.24 6.11
C LEU A 53 -11.74 -4.28 6.86
N GLY A 54 -12.84 -3.89 6.22
CA GLY A 54 -13.94 -3.18 6.85
C GLY A 54 -15.28 -3.75 6.42
N SER A 55 -16.32 -3.61 7.24
CA SER A 55 -17.70 -4.00 6.89
C SER A 55 -18.43 -2.92 6.07
N ARG A 56 -17.78 -1.77 5.84
CA ARG A 56 -18.31 -0.62 5.10
C ARG A 56 -17.18 0.06 4.32
N ILE A 57 -17.53 0.75 3.23
CA ILE A 57 -16.59 1.60 2.49
C ILE A 57 -16.33 2.91 3.24
N THR A 58 -15.36 2.89 4.15
CA THR A 58 -14.92 4.10 4.88
C THR A 58 -13.44 4.34 4.66
N ARG A 59 -12.93 5.48 5.16
CA ARG A 59 -11.50 5.79 5.11
C ARG A 59 -10.67 4.95 6.09
N ASP A 60 -11.29 4.36 7.10
CA ASP A 60 -10.56 3.74 8.21
C ASP A 60 -9.73 2.52 7.78
N PRO A 61 -10.25 1.56 6.98
CA PRO A 61 -9.44 0.44 6.48
C PRO A 61 -8.28 0.92 5.61
N ILE A 62 -8.49 1.96 4.79
CA ILE A 62 -7.44 2.52 3.92
C ILE A 62 -6.30 3.09 4.76
N ILE A 63 -6.62 3.98 5.70
CA ILE A 63 -5.65 4.60 6.61
C ILE A 63 -4.94 3.53 7.44
N THR A 64 -5.69 2.54 7.95
CA THR A 64 -5.14 1.44 8.75
C THR A 64 -4.12 0.64 7.96
N SER A 65 -4.48 0.19 6.75
CA SER A 65 -3.59 -0.56 5.86
C SER A 65 -2.33 0.26 5.51
N LEU A 66 -2.48 1.55 5.19
CA LEU A 66 -1.34 2.41 4.88
C LEU A 66 -0.38 2.58 6.06
N LEU A 67 -0.89 2.88 7.25
CA LEU A 67 -0.08 3.03 8.46
C LEU A 67 0.61 1.72 8.86
N MET A 68 -0.04 0.57 8.63
CA MET A 68 0.59 -0.74 8.81
C MET A 68 1.72 -0.97 7.80
N ALA A 69 1.55 -0.56 6.55
CA ALA A 69 2.58 -0.68 5.52
C ALA A 69 3.81 0.17 5.86
N GLU A 70 3.62 1.43 6.28
CA GLU A 70 4.72 2.32 6.66
C GLU A 70 5.57 1.75 7.79
N LYS A 71 4.94 1.15 8.81
CA LYS A 71 5.63 0.49 9.93
C LYS A 71 6.45 -0.74 9.50
N LYS A 72 6.05 -1.41 8.42
CA LYS A 72 6.73 -2.60 7.89
C LYS A 72 7.90 -2.29 6.95
N LYS A 73 8.02 -1.04 6.45
CA LYS A 73 9.17 -0.67 5.62
C LYS A 73 10.44 -1.02 6.39
N PRO A 74 11.40 -1.73 5.80
CA PRO A 74 12.67 -1.98 6.48
C PRO A 74 13.27 -0.62 6.80
N THR A 75 13.29 -0.27 8.09
CA THR A 75 14.14 0.82 8.59
C THR A 75 15.51 0.50 8.04
N CYS A 76 16.09 1.41 7.23
CA CYS A 76 17.41 1.21 6.66
C CYS A 76 18.32 0.65 7.75
N ALA A 77 18.60 -0.66 7.68
CA ALA A 77 19.61 -1.26 8.53
C ALA A 77 20.87 -0.60 8.02
N ARG A 78 21.37 0.37 8.80
CA ARG A 78 22.51 1.20 8.47
C ARG A 78 23.62 0.26 8.02
N SER A 79 23.81 0.14 6.71
CA SER A 79 24.84 -0.70 6.14
C SER A 79 26.15 -0.09 6.61
N HIS A 80 26.79 -0.75 7.57
CA HIS A 80 28.13 -0.44 8.03
C HIS A 80 29.04 -0.71 6.82
N GLN A 81 29.26 0.29 5.98
CA GLN A 81 30.33 0.25 4.99
C GLN A 81 31.63 0.39 5.76
N SER A 82 32.24 -0.75 6.09
CA SER A 82 33.68 -0.81 6.34
C SER A 82 34.38 -0.55 5.01
N PHE A 83 35.17 0.52 4.98
CA PHE A 83 36.29 0.68 4.05
C PHE A 83 37.54 0.04 4.66
#